data_AF-A0A7S0KZG6-F1
#
_entry.id   AF-A0A7S0KZG6-F1
#
_cell.length_a   1.000
_cell.length_b   1.000
_cell.length_c   1.000
_cell.angle_alpha   90.00
_cell.angle_beta   90.00
_cell.angle_gamma   90.00
#
_symmetry.space_group_name_H-M   'P 1'
#
loop_
_entity.id
_entity.type
_entity.pdbx_description
1 polymer ?
#
loop_
_entity_poly.entity_id
_entity_poly.type
_entity_poly.pdbx_seq_one_letter_code
_entity_poly.pdbx_strand_id
1 'polypeptide(L)'
;PPPSPTPSPVTQAPVTLAPVPPAPTTPAPVPSPPSPTPSCIPFKLVLTTDDFAEETSWEVKNSADTVVLSSNNNYSSGETYTKEGCFPNDGDYTFIIRDTYSDGICCDFGT
;
A
#
# COMPACT_ATOMS: atom_id res chain seq x y z
N PRO A 1 41.77 29.95 67.56
CA PRO A 1 41.39 28.52 67.67
C PRO A 1 42.56 27.61 67.23
N PRO A 2 42.91 26.54 67.97
CA PRO A 2 43.97 25.62 67.53
C PRO A 2 43.47 24.75 66.35
N PRO A 3 44.36 24.31 65.44
CA PRO A 3 43.97 23.42 64.35
C PRO A 3 43.62 22.02 64.90
N SER A 4 42.55 21.45 64.35
CA SER A 4 42.04 20.10 64.64
C SER A 4 43.04 19.00 64.22
N PRO A 5 43.06 17.84 64.90
CA PRO A 5 43.96 16.75 64.55
C PRO A 5 43.56 16.09 63.23
N THR A 6 44.54 15.91 62.35
CA THR A 6 44.40 15.15 61.10
C THR A 6 44.13 13.68 61.40
N PRO A 7 43.11 13.04 60.79
CA PRO A 7 42.91 11.60 60.93
C PRO A 7 43.99 10.80 60.16
N SER A 8 44.45 9.71 60.77
CA SER A 8 45.43 8.76 60.20
C SER A 8 44.89 8.07 58.92
N PRO A 9 45.79 7.64 58.01
CA PRO A 9 45.37 6.99 56.77
C PRO A 9 44.80 5.60 57.03
N VAL A 10 43.56 5.35 56.59
CA VAL A 10 42.94 4.02 56.62
C VAL A 10 43.54 3.18 55.49
N THR A 11 44.25 2.11 55.85
CA THR A 11 44.72 1.09 54.91
C THR A 11 43.52 0.37 54.29
N GLN A 12 43.26 0.59 53.00
CA GLN A 12 42.21 -0.15 52.28
C GLN A 12 42.72 -1.55 51.91
N ALA A 13 41.93 -2.57 52.25
CA ALA A 13 42.19 -3.96 51.87
C ALA A 13 42.08 -4.14 50.33
N PRO A 14 42.79 -5.12 49.73
CA PRO A 14 42.77 -5.34 48.30
C PRO A 14 41.39 -5.83 47.83
N VAL A 15 40.75 -5.05 46.95
CA VAL A 15 39.51 -5.43 46.26
C VAL A 15 39.82 -6.56 45.27
N THR A 16 39.29 -7.75 45.55
CA THR A 16 39.36 -8.90 44.63
C THR A 16 38.35 -8.68 43.51
N LEU A 17 38.81 -8.58 42.26
CA LEU A 17 37.94 -8.41 41.09
C LEU A 17 37.17 -9.71 40.81
N ALA A 18 35.84 -9.63 40.82
CA ALA A 18 34.99 -10.74 40.39
C ALA A 18 35.13 -10.99 38.86
N PRO A 19 34.95 -12.23 38.38
CA PRO A 19 35.03 -12.54 36.96
C PRO A 19 33.90 -11.87 36.16
N VAL A 20 34.26 -11.23 35.04
CA VAL A 20 33.34 -10.55 34.13
C VAL A 20 32.45 -11.58 33.41
N PRO A 21 31.11 -11.42 33.38
CA PRO A 21 30.23 -12.32 32.64
C PRO A 21 30.50 -12.27 31.13
N PRO A 22 30.28 -13.37 30.38
CA PRO A 22 30.44 -13.38 28.93
C PRO A 22 29.43 -12.42 28.26
N ALA A 23 29.88 -11.72 27.23
CA ALA A 23 29.06 -10.78 26.47
C ALA A 23 27.86 -11.49 25.81
N PRO A 24 26.69 -10.83 25.70
CA PRO A 24 25.53 -11.41 25.02
C PRO A 24 25.80 -11.54 23.52
N THR A 25 25.61 -12.74 22.97
CA THR A 25 25.66 -12.98 21.53
C THR A 25 24.41 -12.39 20.88
N THR A 26 24.58 -11.40 19.99
CA THR A 26 23.48 -10.87 19.19
C THR A 26 22.98 -11.94 18.21
N PRO A 27 21.67 -12.27 18.18
CA PRO A 27 21.11 -13.16 17.17
C PRO A 27 21.30 -12.59 15.76
N ALA A 28 21.55 -13.45 14.78
CA ALA A 28 21.57 -13.06 13.37
C ALA A 28 20.23 -12.39 12.95
N PRO A 29 20.23 -11.48 11.96
CA PRO A 29 19.01 -10.87 11.45
C PRO A 29 18.07 -11.96 10.92
N VAL A 30 16.87 -12.02 11.49
CA VAL A 30 15.79 -12.92 11.04
C VAL A 30 15.40 -12.51 9.62
N PRO A 31 15.24 -13.44 8.66
CA PRO A 31 14.70 -13.09 7.35
C PRO A 31 13.32 -12.42 7.53
N SER A 32 13.13 -11.29 6.87
CA SER A 32 11.87 -10.57 6.89
C SER A 32 10.73 -11.49 6.44
N PRO A 33 9.53 -11.38 7.04
CA PRO A 33 8.39 -12.19 6.61
C PRO A 33 8.10 -11.97 5.13
N PRO A 34 7.60 -13.00 4.41
CA PRO A 34 7.20 -12.84 3.02
C PRO A 34 6.16 -11.71 2.93
N SER A 35 6.29 -10.84 1.92
CA SER A 35 5.29 -9.81 1.65
C SER A 35 3.93 -10.48 1.49
N PRO A 36 2.83 -9.88 2.02
CA PRO A 36 1.51 -10.48 1.92
C PRO A 36 1.18 -10.69 0.45
N THR A 37 0.83 -11.93 0.08
CA THR A 37 0.25 -12.26 -1.22
C THR A 37 -0.93 -11.32 -1.43
N PRO A 38 -1.05 -10.62 -2.59
CA PRO A 38 -2.21 -9.77 -2.81
C PRO A 38 -3.45 -10.66 -2.70
N SER A 39 -4.37 -10.25 -1.84
CA SER A 39 -5.60 -10.97 -1.51
C SER A 39 -6.62 -11.00 -2.66
N CYS A 40 -6.23 -10.47 -3.82
CA CYS A 40 -7.07 -10.19 -4.97
C CYS A 40 -6.19 -9.94 -6.21
N ILE A 41 -6.76 -10.06 -7.40
CA ILE A 41 -6.05 -9.87 -8.67
C ILE A 41 -6.16 -8.41 -9.07
N PRO A 42 -5.04 -7.71 -9.34
CA PRO A 42 -5.08 -6.29 -9.66
C PRO A 42 -5.75 -6.04 -11.02
N PHE A 43 -6.60 -5.02 -11.07
CA PHE A 43 -7.23 -4.50 -12.28
C PHE A 43 -6.84 -3.03 -12.45
N LYS A 44 -6.50 -2.64 -13.69
CA LYS A 44 -6.26 -1.23 -14.06
C LYS A 44 -6.94 -0.91 -15.38
N LEU A 45 -7.79 0.10 -15.37
CA LEU A 45 -8.39 0.73 -16.54
C LEU A 45 -7.78 2.12 -16.72
N VAL A 46 -7.29 2.41 -17.92
CA VAL A 46 -6.95 3.77 -18.36
C VAL A 46 -7.98 4.16 -19.40
N LEU A 47 -8.78 5.17 -19.07
CA LEU A 47 -9.89 5.67 -19.86
C LEU A 47 -9.57 7.10 -20.28
N THR A 48 -9.50 7.35 -21.58
CA THR A 48 -9.50 8.71 -22.13
C THR A 48 -10.90 8.99 -22.66
N THR A 49 -11.52 10.06 -22.21
CA THR A 49 -12.86 10.48 -22.65
C THR A 49 -12.78 11.42 -23.84
N ASP A 50 -13.86 11.48 -24.61
CA ASP A 50 -14.12 12.42 -25.71
C ASP A 50 -14.76 13.72 -25.19
N ASP A 51 -15.30 14.58 -26.06
CA ASP A 51 -15.95 15.83 -25.67
C ASP A 51 -17.26 15.60 -24.89
N PHE A 52 -17.82 14.37 -24.91
CA PHE A 52 -19.08 13.99 -24.27
C PHE A 52 -18.87 12.99 -23.11
N ALA A 53 -17.85 13.24 -22.29
CA ALA A 53 -17.49 12.41 -21.15
C ALA A 53 -18.64 12.07 -20.17
N GLU A 54 -19.66 12.92 -20.07
CA GLU A 54 -20.84 12.70 -19.23
C GLU A 54 -21.71 11.51 -19.67
N GLU A 55 -21.55 11.08 -20.92
CA GLU A 55 -22.26 9.96 -21.52
C GLU A 55 -21.55 8.62 -21.27
N THR A 56 -20.24 8.69 -20.97
CA THR A 56 -19.38 7.53 -20.75
C THR A 56 -19.61 6.91 -19.37
N SER A 57 -19.96 5.63 -19.37
CA SER A 57 -20.05 4.81 -18.17
C SER A 57 -19.50 3.42 -18.39
N TRP A 58 -19.04 2.75 -17.35
CA TRP A 58 -18.55 1.37 -17.47
C TRP A 58 -18.85 0.53 -16.24
N GLU A 59 -18.91 -0.78 -16.45
CA GLU A 59 -19.06 -1.78 -15.41
C GLU A 59 -18.22 -3.02 -15.77
N VAL A 60 -17.77 -3.74 -14.76
CA VAL A 60 -17.16 -5.07 -14.89
C VAL A 60 -18.05 -6.06 -14.19
N LYS A 61 -18.45 -7.13 -14.90
CA LYS A 61 -19.23 -8.24 -14.35
C LYS A 61 -18.39 -9.50 -14.27
N ASN A 62 -18.62 -10.32 -13.25
CA ASN A 62 -18.07 -11.67 -13.20
C ASN A 62 -18.89 -12.64 -14.09
N SER A 63 -18.47 -13.90 -14.15
CA SER A 63 -19.17 -14.98 -14.87
C SER A 63 -20.60 -15.27 -14.39
N ALA A 64 -21.01 -14.74 -13.23
CA ALA A 64 -22.37 -14.84 -12.70
C ALA A 64 -23.19 -13.55 -12.94
N ASP A 65 -22.79 -12.72 -13.91
CA ASP A 65 -23.40 -11.43 -14.25
C ASP A 65 -23.49 -10.42 -13.09
N THR A 66 -22.70 -10.62 -12.03
CA THR A 66 -22.66 -9.73 -10.88
C THR A 66 -21.65 -8.62 -11.12
N VAL A 67 -22.06 -7.37 -10.96
CA VAL A 67 -21.18 -6.19 -11.07
C VAL A 67 -20.17 -6.22 -9.92
N VAL A 68 -18.89 -6.24 -10.26
CA VAL A 68 -17.77 -6.23 -9.30
C VAL A 68 -17.04 -4.89 -9.24
N LEU A 69 -17.06 -4.12 -10.33
CA LEU A 69 -16.50 -2.76 -10.42
C LEU A 69 -17.39 -1.91 -11.35
N SER A 70 -17.50 -0.61 -11.11
CA SER A 70 -18.24 0.30 -11.99
C SER A 70 -17.69 1.73 -11.94
N SER A 71 -18.05 2.51 -12.95
CA SER A 71 -17.84 3.96 -12.98
C SER A 71 -18.74 4.66 -11.96
N ASN A 72 -18.33 5.86 -11.57
CA ASN A 72 -19.15 6.81 -10.83
C ASN A 72 -19.78 7.88 -11.74
N ASN A 73 -19.65 7.79 -13.07
CA ASN A 73 -20.20 8.75 -14.04
C ASN A 73 -19.79 10.21 -13.78
N ASN A 74 -18.58 10.42 -13.28
CA ASN A 74 -18.03 11.77 -13.05
C ASN A 74 -16.78 11.92 -13.90
N TYR A 75 -16.98 12.20 -15.19
CA TYR A 75 -15.91 12.42 -16.14
C TYR A 75 -16.06 13.79 -16.80
N SER A 76 -14.91 14.40 -17.08
CA SER A 76 -14.76 15.64 -17.83
C SER A 76 -14.29 15.29 -19.23
N SER A 77 -14.68 16.14 -20.18
CA SER A 77 -14.35 16.03 -21.60
C SER A 77 -12.85 16.03 -21.87
N GLY A 78 -12.37 15.15 -22.74
CA GLY A 78 -10.98 15.10 -23.21
C GLY A 78 -9.92 14.71 -22.16
N GLU A 79 -10.34 14.21 -21.00
CA GLU A 79 -9.46 13.91 -19.87
C GLU A 79 -9.11 12.41 -19.79
N THR A 80 -7.99 12.10 -19.13
CA THR A 80 -7.57 10.72 -18.89
C THR A 80 -7.72 10.33 -17.43
N TYR A 81 -8.49 9.27 -17.20
CA TYR A 81 -8.78 8.71 -15.89
C TYR A 81 -8.11 7.34 -15.74
N THR A 82 -7.39 7.17 -14.64
CA THR A 82 -6.92 5.84 -14.22
C THR A 82 -7.82 5.32 -13.11
N LYS A 83 -8.35 4.11 -13.30
CA LYS A 83 -9.18 3.40 -12.32
C LYS A 83 -8.48 2.10 -11.97
N GLU A 84 -8.17 1.96 -10.70
CA GLU A 84 -7.56 0.77 -10.13
C GLU A 84 -8.58 0.08 -9.24
N GLY A 85 -8.56 -1.24 -9.27
CA GLY A 85 -9.44 -2.06 -8.47
C GLY A 85 -8.84 -3.45 -8.35
N CYS A 86 -9.64 -4.36 -7.83
CA CYS A 86 -9.21 -5.73 -7.71
C CYS A 86 -10.35 -6.71 -7.90
N PHE A 87 -10.02 -7.86 -8.48
CA PHE A 87 -10.95 -8.96 -8.63
C PHE A 87 -10.81 -9.92 -7.46
N PRO A 88 -11.93 -10.38 -6.88
CA PRO A 88 -11.89 -11.24 -5.71
C PRO A 88 -11.33 -12.64 -6.01
N ASN A 89 -11.48 -13.14 -7.25
CA ASN A 89 -11.06 -14.48 -7.66
C ASN A 89 -10.53 -14.46 -9.10
N ASP A 90 -9.75 -15.47 -9.48
CA ASP A 90 -9.43 -15.73 -10.88
C ASP A 90 -10.68 -16.19 -11.65
N GLY A 91 -10.79 -15.78 -12.91
CA GLY A 91 -11.88 -16.20 -13.79
C GLY A 91 -12.18 -15.21 -14.90
N ASP A 92 -13.29 -15.46 -15.58
CA ASP A 92 -13.77 -14.64 -16.69
C ASP A 92 -14.54 -13.42 -16.18
N TYR A 93 -14.20 -12.27 -16.74
CA TYR A 93 -14.83 -10.98 -16.46
C TYR A 93 -15.26 -10.32 -17.76
N THR A 94 -16.44 -9.71 -17.74
CA THR A 94 -16.97 -8.92 -18.86
C THR A 94 -16.82 -7.44 -18.53
N PHE A 95 -16.02 -6.73 -19.30
CA PHE A 95 -15.96 -5.27 -19.27
C PHE A 95 -17.00 -4.71 -20.24
N ILE A 96 -17.86 -3.83 -19.73
CA ILE A 96 -18.91 -3.16 -20.49
C ILE A 96 -18.64 -1.67 -20.36
N ILE A 97 -18.46 -0.99 -21.48
CA ILE A 97 -18.44 0.47 -21.57
C ILE A 97 -19.64 0.90 -22.40
N ARG A 98 -20.32 1.95 -21.96
CA ARG A 98 -21.53 2.47 -22.57
C ARG A 98 -21.35 3.94 -22.87
N ASP A 99 -21.86 4.29 -24.03
CA ASP A 99 -22.15 5.64 -24.43
C ASP A 99 -23.67 5.81 -24.47
N THR A 100 -24.19 6.90 -23.90
CA THR A 100 -25.64 7.03 -23.67
C THR A 100 -26.39 7.37 -24.96
N TYR A 101 -25.77 8.13 -25.87
CA TYR A 101 -26.41 8.56 -27.12
C TYR A 101 -26.03 7.68 -28.31
N SER A 102 -25.15 6.68 -28.10
CA SER A 102 -24.76 5.64 -29.04
C SER A 102 -24.19 6.19 -30.35
N ASP A 103 -23.67 7.41 -30.31
CA ASP A 103 -22.92 8.06 -31.38
C ASP A 103 -21.43 7.68 -31.32
N GLY A 104 -20.98 7.21 -30.15
CA GLY A 104 -19.77 6.42 -29.97
C GLY A 104 -18.77 7.10 -29.04
N ILE A 105 -17.77 6.34 -28.60
CA ILE A 105 -16.75 6.79 -27.61
C ILE A 105 -15.56 7.49 -28.28
N CYS A 106 -15.52 7.47 -29.61
CA CYS A 106 -14.45 8.08 -30.39
C CYS A 106 -14.85 8.29 -31.85
N CYS A 107 -14.27 9.34 -32.45
CA CYS A 107 -13.69 9.36 -33.79
C CYS A 107 -14.52 10.06 -34.88
N ASP A 108 -15.82 9.80 -34.97
CA ASP A 108 -16.70 10.47 -35.96
C ASP A 108 -17.79 11.34 -35.33
N PHE A 109 -18.38 10.89 -34.20
CA PHE A 109 -19.40 11.64 -33.46
C PHE A 109 -19.05 11.85 -31.98
N GLY A 110 -18.24 10.96 -31.38
CA GLY A 110 -17.55 11.20 -30.10
C GLY A 110 -16.16 11.79 -30.31
N THR A 111 -16.07 13.04 -30.77
CA THR A 111 -14.81 13.80 -30.73
C THR A 111 -14.60 14.37 -29.35
#